data_AF-K1TEP3-F1
#
_entry.id   AF-K1TEP3-F1
#
_cell.length_a   1.000
_cell.length_b   1.000
_cell.length_c   1.000
_cell.angle_alpha   90.00
_cell.angle_beta   90.00
_cell.angle_gamma   90.00
#
_symmetry.space_group_name_H-M   'P 1'
#
loop_
_entity.id
_entity.type
_entity.pdbx_description
1 polymer ?
#
loop_
_entity_poly.entity_id
_entity_poly.type
_entity_poly.pdbx_seq_one_letter_code
_entity_poly.pdbx_strand_id
1 'polypeptide(L)'
;MTLYGDLDVSVIDELPPGRQPIRTVHYTDAARLRLFGFMRQEIKKGRQIYVVYPLIKESETMDYKDLQDGYEAISRDFPLPEYVTTICHGKMKPEDKEESMRQFKSGEANIMVATSVIEVGVDVPNATVMVIESAERIRPLAASPVARPRWTGQPAVLLYPHVGREAL
;
A
#
# COMPACT_ATOMS: atom_id res chain seq x y z
N MET A 1 -37.83 24.65 4.37
CA MET A 1 -37.85 23.29 4.96
C MET A 1 -37.49 22.30 3.87
N THR A 2 -36.70 21.31 4.25
CA THR A 2 -35.91 20.34 3.50
C THR A 2 -36.71 19.40 2.59
N LEU A 3 -36.18 19.13 1.40
CA LEU A 3 -36.34 17.84 0.73
C LEU A 3 -35.08 17.58 -0.11
N TYR A 4 -34.04 17.05 0.54
CA TYR A 4 -32.91 16.45 -0.16
C TYR A 4 -33.42 15.17 -0.82
N GLY A 5 -33.38 15.16 -2.15
CA GLY A 5 -33.70 13.99 -2.96
C GLY A 5 -32.73 12.85 -2.67
N ASP A 6 -33.31 11.69 -2.43
CA ASP A 6 -32.90 10.40 -2.99
C ASP A 6 -31.40 10.29 -3.35
N LEU A 7 -30.56 10.12 -2.32
CA LEU A 7 -29.29 9.43 -2.53
C LEU A 7 -29.62 7.94 -2.49
N ASP A 8 -29.75 7.34 -3.67
CA ASP A 8 -29.73 5.90 -3.86
C ASP A 8 -28.35 5.39 -3.41
N VAL A 9 -28.27 4.97 -2.15
CA VAL A 9 -27.07 4.34 -1.58
C VAL A 9 -26.99 2.94 -2.18
N SER A 10 -26.40 2.85 -3.37
CA SER A 10 -25.94 1.57 -3.90
C SER A 10 -24.77 1.09 -3.04
N VAL A 11 -25.08 0.28 -2.04
CA VAL A 11 -24.08 -0.54 -1.35
C VAL A 11 -23.63 -1.61 -2.35
N ILE A 12 -22.49 -1.38 -3.01
CA ILE A 12 -21.84 -2.39 -3.84
C ILE A 12 -21.11 -3.35 -2.89
N ASP A 13 -21.82 -4.35 -2.38
CA ASP A 13 -21.27 -5.41 -1.53
C ASP A 13 -20.66 -6.58 -2.34
N GLU A 14 -20.85 -6.61 -3.66
CA GLU A 14 -20.37 -7.72 -4.48
C GLU A 14 -18.96 -7.51 -5.03
N LEU A 15 -18.09 -8.49 -4.78
CA LEU A 15 -16.78 -8.59 -5.42
C LEU A 15 -16.99 -8.78 -6.94
N PRO A 16 -16.29 -8.02 -7.81
CA PRO A 16 -16.39 -8.24 -9.25
C PRO A 16 -16.07 -9.71 -9.62
N PRO A 17 -16.78 -10.29 -10.59
CA PRO A 17 -16.57 -11.68 -11.00
C PRO A 17 -15.12 -11.93 -11.43
N GLY A 18 -14.54 -13.06 -11.01
CA GLY A 18 -13.14 -13.43 -11.27
C GLY A 18 -12.14 -13.03 -10.17
N ARG A 19 -12.61 -12.43 -9.08
CA ARG A 19 -11.76 -12.01 -7.97
C ARG A 19 -11.42 -13.18 -7.03
N GLN A 20 -10.13 -13.55 -6.97
CA GLN A 20 -9.67 -14.59 -6.05
C GLN A 20 -9.67 -14.11 -4.59
N PRO A 21 -9.96 -15.00 -3.62
CA PRO A 21 -9.89 -14.66 -2.20
C PRO A 21 -8.48 -14.25 -1.82
N ILE A 22 -8.37 -13.09 -1.17
CA ILE A 22 -7.11 -12.51 -0.75
C ILE A 22 -6.75 -13.05 0.63
N ARG A 23 -5.55 -13.59 0.80
CA ARG A 23 -5.07 -13.99 2.12
C ARG A 23 -4.68 -12.74 2.90
N THR A 24 -5.44 -12.41 3.95
CA THR A 24 -5.14 -11.29 4.84
C THR A 24 -4.49 -11.82 6.11
N VAL A 25 -3.32 -11.31 6.47
CA VAL A 25 -2.61 -11.68 7.70
C VAL A 25 -2.30 -10.42 8.49
N HIS A 26 -2.66 -10.43 9.77
CA HIS A 26 -2.28 -9.38 10.71
C HIS A 26 -0.96 -9.74 11.36
N TYR A 27 0.04 -8.88 11.24
CA TYR A 27 1.34 -9.05 11.87
C TYR A 27 1.45 -8.16 13.10
N THR A 28 2.08 -8.66 14.15
CA THR A 28 2.50 -7.85 15.30
C THR A 28 3.90 -7.29 15.06
N ASP A 29 4.33 -6.31 15.85
CA ASP A 29 5.67 -5.71 15.75
C ASP A 29 6.81 -6.75 15.76
N ALA A 30 6.71 -7.74 16.65
CA ALA A 30 7.66 -8.87 16.72
C ALA A 30 7.78 -9.67 15.41
N ALA A 31 6.82 -9.51 14.50
CA ALA A 31 6.78 -10.18 13.21
C ALA A 31 7.27 -9.29 12.05
N ARG A 32 7.76 -8.08 12.29
CA ARG A 32 8.37 -7.22 11.26
C ARG A 32 9.49 -7.92 10.49
N LEU A 33 10.39 -8.61 11.20
CA LEU A 33 11.46 -9.39 10.57
C LEU A 33 10.91 -10.51 9.69
N ARG A 34 9.80 -11.13 10.10
CA ARG A 34 9.11 -12.17 9.32
C ARG A 34 8.43 -11.57 8.09
N LEU A 35 7.82 -10.39 8.22
CA LEU A 35 7.22 -9.62 7.12
C LEU A 35 8.29 -9.27 6.08
N PHE A 36 9.42 -8.71 6.49
CA PHE A 36 10.50 -8.37 5.57
C PHE A 36 11.14 -9.61 4.95
N GLY A 37 11.25 -10.71 5.71
CA GLY A 37 11.66 -12.00 5.17
C GLY A 37 10.70 -12.50 4.08
N PHE A 38 9.40 -12.38 4.29
CA PHE A 38 8.38 -12.72 3.30
C PHE A 38 8.47 -11.82 2.06
N MET A 39 8.60 -10.50 2.25
CA MET A 39 8.81 -9.55 1.15
C MET A 39 10.01 -9.94 0.28
N ARG A 40 11.17 -10.25 0.89
CA ARG A 40 12.36 -10.70 0.16
C ARG A 40 12.11 -11.99 -0.64
N GLN A 41 11.38 -12.95 -0.08
CA GLN A 41 11.03 -14.18 -0.80
C GLN A 41 10.13 -13.91 -2.00
N GLU A 42 9.19 -12.99 -1.88
CA GLU A 42 8.27 -12.62 -2.95
C GLU A 42 9.00 -11.86 -4.06
N ILE A 43 9.88 -10.92 -3.70
CA ILE A 43 10.75 -10.22 -4.66
C ILE A 43 11.65 -11.21 -5.40
N LYS A 44 12.22 -12.22 -4.70
CA LYS A 44 13.01 -13.29 -5.33
C LYS A 44 12.22 -14.15 -6.32
N LYS A 45 10.89 -14.20 -6.21
CA LYS A 45 10.00 -14.86 -7.20
C LYS A 45 9.66 -13.94 -8.38
N GLY A 46 10.27 -12.76 -8.45
CA GLY A 46 10.01 -11.74 -9.45
C GLY A 46 8.78 -10.88 -9.16
N ARG A 47 8.18 -10.97 -7.97
CA ARG A 47 6.96 -10.21 -7.62
C ARG A 47 7.30 -8.84 -7.08
N GLN A 48 6.35 -7.93 -7.15
CA GLN A 48 6.48 -6.57 -6.64
C GLN A 48 5.54 -6.32 -5.46
N ILE A 49 5.87 -5.31 -4.67
CA ILE A 49 5.24 -5.07 -3.38
C ILE A 49 4.79 -3.61 -3.25
N TYR A 50 3.55 -3.42 -2.84
CA TYR A 50 3.05 -2.12 -2.38
C TYR A 50 3.21 -2.02 -0.88
N VAL A 51 3.73 -0.89 -0.39
CA VAL A 51 3.73 -0.51 1.03
C VAL A 51 2.90 0.75 1.15
N VAL A 52 1.75 0.65 1.82
CA VAL A 52 0.73 1.69 1.86
C VAL A 52 0.68 2.33 3.24
N TYR A 53 0.88 3.64 3.30
CA TYR A 53 0.71 4.47 4.49
C TYR A 53 -0.59 5.27 4.37
N PRO A 54 -1.71 4.81 4.98
CA PRO A 54 -2.99 5.49 4.84
C PRO A 54 -2.95 6.88 5.49
N LEU A 55 -3.28 7.93 4.72
CA LEU A 55 -3.41 9.30 5.22
C LEU A 55 -4.73 9.49 6.01
N ILE A 56 -4.67 10.21 7.13
CA ILE A 56 -5.83 10.73 7.86
C ILE A 56 -5.97 12.23 7.55
N LYS A 57 -7.12 12.63 6.99
CA LYS A 57 -7.42 14.02 6.60
C LYS A 57 -7.20 15.09 7.69
N GLU A 58 -7.16 14.71 8.96
CA GLU A 58 -7.01 15.65 10.09
C GLU A 58 -5.55 16.05 10.35
N SER A 59 -4.55 15.29 9.87
CA SER A 59 -3.13 15.56 10.15
C SER A 59 -2.22 15.31 8.95
N GLU A 60 -2.44 16.07 7.87
CA GLU A 60 -1.63 15.94 6.66
C GLU A 60 -0.12 16.00 6.95
N THR A 61 0.36 16.95 7.76
CA THR A 61 1.80 17.14 8.02
C THR A 61 2.45 15.96 8.75
N MET A 62 1.75 15.33 9.68
CA MET A 62 2.25 14.16 10.40
C MET A 62 2.32 12.95 9.47
N ASP A 63 1.31 12.77 8.62
CA ASP A 63 1.28 11.63 7.71
C ASP A 63 2.37 11.68 6.63
N TYR A 64 2.75 12.88 6.15
CA TYR A 64 3.90 13.02 5.23
C TYR A 64 5.20 12.61 5.89
N LYS A 65 5.37 12.93 7.17
CA LYS A 65 6.55 12.51 7.92
C LYS A 65 6.57 11.00 8.08
N ASP A 66 5.44 10.39 8.44
CA ASP A 66 5.32 8.93 8.55
C ASP A 66 5.64 8.23 7.22
N LEU A 67 5.18 8.78 6.08
CA LEU A 67 5.51 8.26 4.75
C LEU A 67 7.00 8.36 4.43
N GLN A 68 7.64 9.51 4.71
CA GLN A 68 9.07 9.71 4.46
C GLN A 68 9.93 8.81 5.35
N ASP A 69 9.64 8.79 6.66
CA ASP A 69 10.32 7.92 7.63
C ASP A 69 10.16 6.44 7.22
N GLY A 70 8.96 6.06 6.76
CA GLY A 70 8.65 4.75 6.22
C GLY A 70 9.45 4.39 4.97
N TYR A 71 9.50 5.31 4.00
CA TYR A 71 10.30 5.15 2.78
C TYR A 71 11.80 4.99 3.09
N GLU A 72 12.34 5.79 4.01
CA GLU A 72 13.73 5.66 4.45
C GLU A 72 14.00 4.34 5.17
N ALA A 73 13.06 3.89 6.02
CA ALA A 73 13.18 2.62 6.71
C ALA A 73 13.18 1.44 5.72
N ILE A 74 12.25 1.43 4.76
CA ILE A 74 12.21 0.40 3.71
C ILE A 74 13.48 0.46 2.86
N SER A 75 13.92 1.63 2.43
CA SER A 75 15.13 1.78 1.61
C SER A 75 16.41 1.31 2.34
N ARG A 76 16.42 1.40 3.68
CA ARG A 76 17.52 0.91 4.52
C ARG A 76 17.53 -0.61 4.66
N ASP A 77 16.36 -1.21 4.82
CA ASP A 77 16.19 -2.66 4.95
C ASP A 77 16.23 -3.40 3.60
N PHE A 78 15.97 -2.67 2.52
CA PHE A 78 15.98 -3.12 1.13
C PHE A 78 16.90 -2.20 0.29
N PRO A 79 18.23 -2.28 0.52
CA PRO A 79 19.19 -1.37 -0.11
C PRO A 79 19.50 -1.74 -1.57
N LEU A 80 19.91 -0.72 -2.32
CA LEU A 80 20.51 -0.89 -3.64
C LEU A 80 21.85 -1.65 -3.56
N PRO A 81 22.25 -2.35 -4.63
CA PRO A 81 21.53 -2.52 -5.90
C PRO A 81 20.55 -3.72 -5.90
N GLU A 82 20.48 -4.49 -4.81
CA GLU A 82 19.68 -5.71 -4.74
C GLU A 82 18.17 -5.43 -4.77
N TYR A 83 17.75 -4.31 -4.18
CA TYR A 83 16.36 -3.89 -4.14
C TYR A 83 16.23 -2.43 -4.55
N VAL A 84 15.26 -2.16 -5.42
CA VAL A 84 14.91 -0.81 -5.85
C VAL A 84 13.56 -0.44 -5.22
N THR A 85 13.55 0.65 -4.45
CA THR A 85 12.35 1.19 -3.80
C THR A 85 12.00 2.53 -4.43
N THR A 86 10.73 2.74 -4.75
CA THR A 86 10.20 4.01 -5.26
C THR A 86 9.09 4.52 -4.34
N ILE A 87 8.77 5.82 -4.43
CA ILE A 87 7.72 6.48 -3.66
C ILE A 87 6.68 7.11 -4.57
N CYS A 88 5.40 7.12 -4.17
CA CYS A 88 4.34 7.80 -4.89
C CYS A 88 3.29 8.39 -3.94
N HIS A 89 3.11 9.72 -3.96
CA HIS A 89 2.08 10.40 -3.17
C HIS A 89 1.50 11.64 -3.88
N GLY A 90 0.32 12.09 -3.44
CA GLY A 90 -0.41 13.21 -4.07
C GLY A 90 0.33 14.56 -4.12
N LYS A 91 1.28 14.81 -3.22
CA LYS A 91 2.12 16.04 -3.21
C LYS A 91 3.36 16.01 -4.14
N MET A 92 3.64 14.92 -4.85
CA MET A 92 4.77 14.87 -5.80
C MET A 92 4.47 15.69 -7.04
N LYS A 93 5.53 16.17 -7.72
CA LYS A 93 5.36 16.75 -9.06
C LYS A 93 4.84 15.66 -10.01
N PRO A 94 4.02 16.00 -11.00
CA PRO A 94 3.50 15.04 -11.97
C PRO A 94 4.61 14.21 -12.63
N GLU A 95 5.72 14.85 -13.02
CA GLU A 95 6.88 14.21 -13.66
C GLU A 95 7.53 13.16 -12.75
N ASP A 96 7.79 13.50 -11.48
CA ASP A 96 8.39 12.57 -10.50
C ASP A 96 7.46 11.38 -10.21
N LYS A 97 6.15 11.63 -10.22
CA LYS A 97 5.13 10.60 -10.02
C LYS A 97 5.09 9.64 -11.21
N GLU A 98 5.11 10.17 -12.43
CA GLU A 98 5.14 9.38 -13.66
C GLU A 98 6.41 8.53 -13.76
N GLU A 99 7.56 9.09 -13.38
CA GLU A 99 8.84 8.39 -13.28
C GLU A 99 8.75 7.19 -12.32
N SER A 100 8.33 7.45 -11.08
CA SER A 100 8.17 6.44 -10.03
C SER A 100 7.21 5.33 -10.46
N MET A 101 6.11 5.72 -11.09
CA MET A 101 5.12 4.78 -11.63
C MET A 101 5.68 3.97 -12.79
N ARG A 102 6.48 4.57 -13.66
CA ARG A 102 7.12 3.87 -14.77
C ARG A 102 8.12 2.84 -14.26
N GLN A 103 8.99 3.21 -13.33
CA GLN A 103 9.99 2.31 -12.73
C GLN A 103 9.31 1.09 -12.09
N PHE A 104 8.19 1.30 -11.40
CA PHE A 104 7.45 0.18 -10.84
C PHE A 104 6.72 -0.63 -11.92
N LYS A 105 6.07 0.00 -12.90
CA LYS A 105 5.40 -0.75 -13.98
C LYS A 105 6.37 -1.56 -14.86
N SER A 106 7.59 -1.06 -15.08
CA SER A 106 8.63 -1.76 -15.85
C SER A 106 9.30 -2.90 -15.08
N GLY A 107 9.07 -2.98 -13.76
CA GLY A 107 9.73 -3.95 -12.89
C GLY A 107 11.12 -3.54 -12.42
N GLU A 108 11.57 -2.32 -12.76
CA GLU A 108 12.82 -1.75 -12.24
C GLU A 108 12.74 -1.56 -10.73
N ALA A 109 11.60 -1.08 -10.21
CA ALA A 109 11.33 -0.98 -8.79
C ALA A 109 10.61 -2.23 -8.25
N ASN A 110 11.17 -2.85 -7.21
CA ASN A 110 10.56 -4.00 -6.55
C ASN A 110 9.48 -3.58 -5.55
N ILE A 111 9.67 -2.41 -4.93
CA ILE A 111 8.83 -1.92 -3.85
C ILE A 111 8.35 -0.50 -4.18
N MET A 112 7.05 -0.25 -4.02
CA MET A 112 6.47 1.08 -4.08
C MET A 112 5.85 1.47 -2.74
N VAL A 113 6.36 2.55 -2.16
CA VAL A 113 5.80 3.18 -0.96
C VAL A 113 4.80 4.26 -1.38
N ALA A 114 3.56 4.18 -0.91
CA ALA A 114 2.51 5.12 -1.34
C ALA A 114 1.50 5.46 -0.24
N THR A 115 0.84 6.59 -0.39
CA THR A 115 -0.25 7.04 0.50
C THR A 115 -1.58 6.38 0.20
N SER A 116 -1.78 5.97 -1.05
CA SER A 116 -2.99 5.30 -1.51
C SER A 116 -2.73 4.50 -2.76
N VAL A 117 -3.34 3.32 -2.83
CA VAL A 117 -3.35 2.44 -4.01
C VAL A 117 -4.08 3.10 -5.19
N ILE A 118 -5.05 3.96 -4.89
CA ILE A 118 -5.85 4.65 -5.92
C ILE A 118 -4.97 5.63 -6.69
N GLU A 119 -4.00 6.25 -6.02
CA GLU A 119 -3.12 7.27 -6.60
C GLU A 119 -2.07 6.68 -7.55
N VAL A 120 -1.73 5.41 -7.39
CA VAL A 120 -0.68 4.71 -8.14
C VAL A 120 -1.22 4.01 -9.39
N GLY A 121 -2.53 4.04 -9.65
CA GLY A 121 -3.08 3.31 -10.80
C GLY A 121 -3.08 1.80 -10.52
N VAL A 122 -4.29 1.27 -10.46
CA VAL A 122 -4.67 0.08 -9.68
C VAL A 122 -4.26 -1.25 -10.33
N ASP A 123 -3.40 -1.22 -11.36
CA ASP A 123 -3.16 -2.35 -12.26
C ASP A 123 -1.66 -2.54 -12.58
N VAL A 124 -0.96 -3.22 -11.67
CA VAL A 124 0.36 -3.79 -11.92
C VAL A 124 0.25 -5.29 -11.64
N PRO A 125 0.14 -6.14 -12.68
CA PRO A 125 -0.25 -7.55 -12.52
C PRO A 125 0.78 -8.37 -11.75
N ASN A 126 2.05 -7.90 -11.75
CA ASN A 126 3.18 -8.56 -11.12
C ASN A 126 3.46 -8.08 -9.68
N ALA A 127 2.86 -6.95 -9.28
CA ALA A 127 2.71 -6.75 -7.87
C ALA A 127 1.82 -7.90 -7.39
N THR A 128 2.10 -8.57 -6.28
CA THR A 128 1.15 -9.55 -5.66
C THR A 128 1.02 -9.41 -4.15
N VAL A 129 1.79 -8.51 -3.54
CA VAL A 129 1.83 -8.30 -2.09
C VAL A 129 1.54 -6.84 -1.78
N MET A 130 0.68 -6.62 -0.79
CA MET A 130 0.39 -5.30 -0.25
C MET A 130 0.57 -5.31 1.26
N VAL A 131 1.50 -4.49 1.71
CA VAL A 131 1.71 -4.18 3.12
C VAL A 131 0.95 -2.89 3.40
N ILE A 132 0.09 -2.90 4.40
CA ILE A 132 -0.60 -1.70 4.88
C ILE A 132 -0.04 -1.43 6.26
N GLU A 133 0.71 -0.34 6.36
CA GLU A 133 1.24 0.17 7.62
C GLU A 133 0.14 0.96 8.35
N SER A 134 0.25 1.05 9.67
CA SER A 134 -0.73 1.75 10.51
C SER A 134 -2.16 1.26 10.29
N ALA A 135 -2.36 -0.06 10.27
CA ALA A 135 -3.66 -0.65 9.94
C ALA A 135 -4.80 -0.21 10.87
N GLU A 136 -4.51 0.31 12.08
CA GLU A 136 -5.54 0.93 12.94
C GLU A 136 -6.10 2.27 12.40
N ARG A 137 -5.36 2.92 11.50
CA ARG A 137 -5.70 4.23 10.90
C ARG A 137 -6.50 4.10 9.61
N ILE A 138 -6.62 2.89 9.06
CA ILE A 138 -7.33 2.70 7.80
C ILE A 138 -8.85 2.77 8.00
N ARG A 139 -9.54 3.58 7.20
CA ARG A 139 -11.01 3.52 7.15
C ARG A 139 -11.44 2.16 6.58
N PRO A 140 -12.57 1.58 7.02
CA PRO A 140 -13.08 0.31 6.47
C PRO A 140 -13.19 0.31 4.94
N LEU A 141 -13.48 1.46 4.33
CA LEU A 141 -13.57 1.64 2.88
C LEU A 141 -12.20 1.57 2.15
N ALA A 142 -11.11 2.03 2.77
CA ALA A 142 -9.77 1.90 2.19
C ALA A 142 -9.22 0.47 2.34
N ALA A 143 -9.71 -0.28 3.32
CA ALA A 143 -9.50 -1.72 3.42
C ALA A 143 -10.49 -2.53 2.55
N SER A 144 -11.54 -1.90 2.00
CA SER A 144 -12.53 -2.57 1.16
C SER A 144 -11.86 -3.18 -0.06
N PRO A 145 -12.34 -4.33 -0.55
CA PRO A 145 -11.91 -4.88 -1.83
C PRO A 145 -11.89 -3.83 -2.96
N VAL A 146 -12.77 -2.83 -2.96
CA VAL A 146 -12.85 -1.81 -4.02
C VAL A 146 -11.59 -0.93 -4.10
N ALA A 147 -10.88 -0.69 -2.99
CA ALA A 147 -9.68 0.14 -2.95
C ALA A 147 -8.37 -0.61 -3.24
N ARG A 148 -8.44 -1.90 -3.61
CA ARG A 148 -7.27 -2.78 -3.82
C ARG A 148 -6.99 -3.03 -5.31
N PRO A 149 -5.73 -3.34 -5.70
CA PRO A 149 -5.37 -3.66 -7.08
C PRO A 149 -6.22 -4.79 -7.68
N ARG A 150 -6.38 -4.78 -9.01
CA ARG A 150 -6.90 -5.94 -9.75
C ARG A 150 -5.77 -6.97 -9.92
N TRP A 151 -5.48 -7.71 -8.86
CA TRP A 151 -4.45 -8.74 -8.87
C TRP A 151 -4.84 -9.92 -9.77
N THR A 152 -3.86 -10.48 -10.49
CA THR A 152 -3.96 -11.82 -11.07
C THR A 152 -3.14 -12.78 -10.21
N GLY A 153 -3.72 -13.89 -9.72
CA GLY A 153 -3.05 -14.86 -8.81
C GLY A 153 -3.57 -14.86 -7.36
N GLN A 154 -2.75 -15.31 -6.40
CA GLN A 154 -3.05 -15.33 -4.95
C GLN A 154 -2.40 -14.13 -4.24
N PRO A 155 -3.07 -12.98 -4.14
CA PRO A 155 -2.52 -11.82 -3.46
C PRO A 155 -2.54 -11.96 -1.95
N ALA A 156 -1.54 -11.38 -1.30
CA ALA A 156 -1.44 -11.31 0.16
C ALA A 156 -1.53 -9.85 0.64
N VAL A 157 -2.44 -9.58 1.57
CA VAL A 157 -2.54 -8.29 2.27
C VAL A 157 -2.04 -8.47 3.69
N LEU A 158 -1.03 -7.69 4.05
CA LEU A 158 -0.34 -7.78 5.32
C LEU A 158 -0.60 -6.48 6.09
N LEU A 159 -1.35 -6.59 7.18
CA LEU A 159 -1.70 -5.46 8.02
C LEU A 159 -0.65 -5.34 9.12
N TYR A 160 -0.06 -4.15 9.27
CA TYR A 160 0.98 -3.84 10.24
C TYR A 160 0.56 -2.62 11.09
N PRO A 161 0.63 -2.66 12.44
CA PRO A 161 0.27 -1.53 13.30
C PRO A 161 1.36 -0.44 13.33
N HIS A 162 0.97 0.84 13.52
CA HIS A 162 1.92 1.95 13.69
C HIS A 162 2.60 1.81 15.05
N VAL A 163 3.92 1.66 15.05
CA VAL A 163 4.71 1.75 16.28
C VAL A 163 4.90 3.23 16.58
N GLY A 164 4.00 3.79 17.40
CA GLY A 164 4.32 5.01 18.13
C GLY A 164 5.64 4.78 18.87
N ARG A 165 6.62 5.67 18.69
CA ARG A 165 7.86 5.67 19.47
C ARG A 165 7.51 5.56 20.96
N GLU A 166 7.69 4.39 21.54
CA GLU A 166 8.12 4.28 22.93
C GLU A 166 9.63 4.05 22.90
N ALA A 167 10.38 5.15 22.93
CA ALA A 167 11.81 5.12 23.19
C ALA A 167 12.21 6.40 23.93
N LEU A 168 12.15 6.29 25.26
CA LEU A 168 12.72 7.12 26.34
C LEU A 168 12.09 8.49 26.62
#